data_AF-A0A961I6U1-F1
#
_entry.id   AF-A0A961I6U1-F1
#
_cell.length_a   1.000
_cell.length_b   1.000
_cell.length_c   1.000
_cell.angle_alpha   90.00
_cell.angle_beta   90.00
_cell.angle_gamma   90.00
#
_symmetry.space_group_name_H-M   'P 1'
#
loop_
_entity.id
_entity.type
_entity.pdbx_description
1 polymer ?
#
loop_
_entity_poly.entity_id
_entity_poly.type
_entity_poly.pdbx_seq_one_letter_code
_entity_poly.pdbx_strand_id
1 'polypeptide(L)'
;MFPHLPDYDPIALRERPFAEQARKVCASWALQGYGSPPSVYLLYVVKVVIYVAIWIYFCSFNVESSGSPWYALNRIFHPIAFQKAVLWSLLFEVLGLGCGSGPLTGRYMPPIGGVLYFLRP
;
A
#
# COMPACT_ATOMS: atom_id res chain seq x y z
N MET A 1 16.44 6.10 8.42
CA MET A 1 16.54 7.56 8.24
C MET A 1 15.37 8.17 9.01
N PHE A 2 15.65 8.97 10.03
CA PHE A 2 14.57 9.63 10.78
C PHE A 2 14.04 10.83 9.97
N PRO A 3 12.74 11.16 10.09
CA PRO A 3 12.18 12.33 9.42
C PRO A 3 12.96 13.59 9.83
N HIS A 4 13.44 14.35 8.85
CA HIS A 4 14.05 15.66 9.07
C HIS A 4 13.09 16.73 8.55
N LEU A 5 13.05 17.88 9.23
CA LEU A 5 12.25 19.01 8.77
C LEU A 5 12.91 19.66 7.54
N PRO A 6 12.15 20.15 6.56
CA PRO A 6 12.75 20.87 5.44
C PRO A 6 13.46 22.14 5.93
N ASP A 7 14.57 22.52 5.27
CA ASP A 7 15.40 23.68 5.65
C ASP A 7 14.76 25.05 5.34
N TYR A 8 13.47 25.07 5.03
CA TYR A 8 12.70 26.27 4.71
C TYR A 8 11.45 26.34 5.59
N ASP A 9 11.03 27.56 5.93
CA ASP A 9 9.74 27.77 6.59
C ASP A 9 8.58 27.50 5.61
N PRO A 10 7.70 26.52 5.89
CA PRO A 10 6.57 26.21 5.02
C PRO A 10 5.54 27.33 4.92
N ILE A 11 5.44 28.23 5.91
CA ILE A 11 4.50 29.35 5.87
C ILE A 11 5.03 30.43 4.91
N ALA A 12 6.27 30.87 5.11
CA ALA A 12 6.92 31.83 4.20
C ALA A 12 7.06 31.30 2.76
N LEU A 13 7.13 29.98 2.55
CA LEU A 13 7.17 29.40 1.21
C LEU A 13 5.90 29.66 0.40
N ARG A 14 4.73 29.70 1.06
CA ARG A 14 3.43 29.89 0.39
C ARG A 14 3.30 31.25 -0.29
N GLU A 15 4.06 32.24 0.17
CA GLU A 15 4.07 33.60 -0.38
C GLU A 15 4.97 33.73 -1.63
N ARG A 16 5.78 32.71 -1.94
CA ARG A 16 6.71 32.72 -3.07
C ARG A 16 6.03 32.36 -4.39
N PRO A 17 6.60 32.73 -5.56
CA PRO A 17 6.09 32.27 -6.85
C PRO A 17 6.10 30.73 -6.95
N PHE A 18 5.10 30.16 -7.62
CA PHE A 18 4.92 28.71 -7.74
C PHE A 18 6.19 27.96 -8.18
N ALA A 19 6.95 28.52 -9.13
CA ALA A 19 8.20 27.92 -9.60
C ALA A 19 9.23 27.73 -8.48
N GLU A 20 9.36 28.69 -7.56
CA GLU A 20 10.25 28.57 -6.40
C GLU A 20 9.71 27.56 -5.38
N GLN A 21 8.39 27.53 -5.18
CA GLN A 21 7.75 26.55 -4.29
C GLN A 21 8.02 25.13 -4.77
N ALA A 22 7.72 24.85 -6.04
CA ALA A 22 7.93 23.54 -6.65
C ALA A 22 9.40 23.14 -6.60
N ARG A 23 10.33 24.04 -6.94
CA ARG A 23 11.77 23.75 -6.88
C ARG A 23 12.21 23.35 -5.46
N LYS A 24 11.79 24.09 -4.43
CA LYS A 24 12.17 23.82 -3.03
C LYS A 24 11.58 22.51 -2.51
N VAL A 25 10.31 22.23 -2.79
CA VAL A 25 9.65 20.97 -2.40
C VAL A 25 10.28 19.77 -3.12
N CYS A 26 10.56 19.88 -4.43
CA CYS A 26 11.22 18.81 -5.17
C CYS A 26 12.65 18.56 -4.67
N ALA A 27 13.41 19.62 -4.39
CA ALA A 27 14.77 19.51 -3.88
C ALA A 27 14.80 18.87 -2.48
N SER A 28 13.91 19.29 -1.56
CA SER A 28 13.84 18.69 -0.23
C SER A 28 13.44 17.22 -0.31
N TRP A 29 12.48 16.86 -1.16
CA TRP A 29 12.10 15.46 -1.35
C TRP A 29 13.24 14.63 -1.96
N ALA A 30 13.95 15.15 -2.97
CA ALA A 30 15.07 14.45 -3.59
C ALA A 30 16.22 14.18 -2.61
N LEU A 31 16.50 15.12 -1.70
CA LEU A 31 17.61 15.02 -0.74
C LEU A 31 17.23 14.26 0.53
N GLN A 32 16.02 14.45 1.05
CA GLN A 32 15.60 13.94 2.36
C GLN A 32 14.68 12.71 2.25
N GLY A 33 14.20 12.40 1.05
CA GLY A 33 13.22 11.34 0.82
C GLY A 33 11.81 11.71 1.29
N TYR A 34 10.92 10.72 1.37
CA TYR A 34 9.52 10.96 1.73
C TYR A 34 9.32 11.39 3.19
N GLY A 35 10.32 11.18 4.05
CA GLY A 35 10.25 11.59 5.46
C GLY A 35 9.22 10.84 6.30
N SER A 36 8.71 9.69 5.85
CA SER A 36 7.78 8.89 6.65
C SER A 36 8.47 8.26 7.85
N PRO A 37 7.81 8.21 9.03
CA PRO A 37 8.37 7.53 10.19
C PRO A 37 8.48 6.02 9.93
N PRO A 38 9.47 5.32 10.51
CA PRO A 38 9.67 3.88 10.33
C PRO A 38 8.43 3.02 10.61
N SER A 39 7.57 3.46 11.54
CA SER A 39 6.30 2.80 11.86
C SER A 39 5.36 2.69 10.66
N VAL A 40 5.34 3.68 9.76
CA VAL A 40 4.53 3.62 8.53
C VAL A 40 5.02 2.49 7.64
N TYR A 41 6.33 2.30 7.48
CA TYR A 41 6.86 1.18 6.70
C TYR A 41 6.48 -0.17 7.31
N LEU A 42 6.54 -0.29 8.64
CA LEU A 42 6.10 -1.50 9.35
C LEU A 42 4.61 -1.82 9.06
N LEU A 43 3.75 -0.80 9.06
CA LEU A 43 2.34 -0.98 8.69
C LEU A 43 2.17 -1.54 7.27
N TYR A 44 3.00 -1.11 6.31
CA TYR A 44 2.95 -1.65 4.95
C TYR A 44 3.48 -3.08 4.85
N VAL A 45 4.50 -3.44 5.64
CA VAL A 45 4.95 -4.84 5.75
C VAL A 45 3.82 -5.70 6.30
N VAL A 46 3.18 -5.28 7.40
CA VAL A 46 2.03 -5.99 7.99
C VAL A 46 0.89 -6.12 6.97
N LYS A 47 0.62 -5.05 6.22
CA LYS A 47 -0.38 -5.05 5.15
C LYS A 47 -0.08 -6.08 4.06
N VAL A 48 1.18 -6.19 3.61
CA VAL A 48 1.60 -7.22 2.63
C VAL A 48 1.45 -8.62 3.21
N VAL A 49 1.83 -8.83 4.49
CA VAL A 49 1.65 -10.12 5.17
C VAL A 49 0.17 -10.51 5.24
N ILE A 50 -0.72 -9.58 5.60
CA ILE A 50 -2.16 -9.82 5.63
C ILE A 50 -2.69 -10.14 4.23
N TYR A 51 -2.25 -9.38 3.21
CA TYR A 51 -2.62 -9.62 1.82
C TYR A 51 -2.28 -11.05 1.36
N VAL A 52 -1.06 -11.51 1.65
CA VAL A 52 -0.62 -12.88 1.33
C VAL A 52 -1.36 -13.92 2.17
N ALA A 53 -1.58 -13.67 3.46
CA ALA A 53 -2.30 -14.59 4.34
C ALA A 53 -3.75 -14.82 3.90
N ILE A 54 -4.45 -13.77 3.48
CA ILE A 54 -5.83 -13.87 2.95
C ILE A 54 -5.83 -14.67 1.64
N TRP A 55 -4.85 -14.48 0.76
CA TRP A 55 -4.74 -15.29 -0.46
C TRP A 55 -4.50 -16.77 -0.14
N ILE A 56 -3.58 -17.10 0.78
CA ILE A 56 -3.33 -18.47 1.24
C ILE A 56 -4.61 -19.07 1.83
N TYR A 57 -5.37 -18.29 2.60
CA TYR A 57 -6.68 -18.69 3.10
C TYR A 57 -7.66 -19.00 1.96
N PHE A 58 -7.73 -18.19 0.90
CA PHE A 58 -8.56 -18.53 -0.27
C PHE A 58 -8.11 -19.81 -0.98
N CYS A 59 -6.81 -20.11 -0.99
CA CYS A 59 -6.28 -21.35 -1.53
C CYS A 59 -6.65 -22.58 -0.68
N SER A 60 -7.03 -22.43 0.61
CA SER A 60 -7.43 -23.57 1.44
C SER A 60 -8.77 -24.19 1.02
N PHE A 61 -9.64 -23.44 0.34
CA PHE A 61 -10.94 -23.92 -0.16
C PHE A 61 -10.84 -24.82 -1.42
N ASN A 62 -9.64 -25.19 -1.86
CA ASN A 62 -9.50 -26.10 -3.01
C ASN A 62 -9.99 -27.51 -2.64
N VAL A 63 -10.97 -28.02 -3.40
CA VAL A 63 -11.68 -29.29 -3.16
C VAL A 63 -10.78 -30.52 -3.28
N GLU A 64 -9.68 -30.45 -4.05
CA GLU A 64 -8.78 -31.58 -4.36
C GLU A 64 -7.82 -31.99 -3.22
N SER A 65 -8.09 -31.56 -2.01
CA SER A 65 -7.20 -31.69 -0.86
C SER A 65 -7.44 -32.96 -0.05
N SER A 66 -6.72 -34.03 -0.36
CA SER A 66 -6.59 -35.15 0.57
C SER A 66 -5.68 -34.78 1.76
N GLY A 67 -6.30 -34.62 2.94
CA GLY A 67 -5.84 -34.97 4.30
C GLY A 67 -4.48 -34.55 4.89
N SER A 68 -3.46 -34.14 4.13
CA SER A 68 -2.10 -33.94 4.65
C SER A 68 -1.70 -32.45 4.77
N PRO A 69 -1.11 -32.02 5.92
CA PRO A 69 -0.55 -30.68 6.10
C PRO A 69 0.57 -30.33 5.11
N TRP A 70 1.36 -31.32 4.69
CA TRP A 70 2.41 -31.13 3.67
C TRP A 70 1.83 -30.81 2.29
N TYR A 71 0.62 -31.30 2.00
CA TYR A 71 -0.12 -30.96 0.79
C TYR A 71 -0.66 -29.53 0.81
N ALA A 72 -0.67 -28.84 1.96
CA ALA A 72 -1.12 -27.45 2.06
C ALA A 72 -0.16 -26.48 1.35
N LEU A 73 1.15 -26.69 1.47
CA LEU A 73 2.16 -25.87 0.79
C LEU A 73 2.23 -26.14 -0.72
N ASN A 74 1.83 -27.32 -1.19
CA ASN A 74 1.83 -27.60 -2.62
C ASN A 74 0.66 -26.91 -3.35
N ARG A 75 -0.42 -26.55 -2.64
CA ARG A 75 -1.61 -25.93 -3.23
C ARG A 75 -1.38 -24.55 -3.79
N ILE A 76 -0.45 -23.78 -3.24
CA ILE A 76 -0.12 -22.45 -3.73
C ILE A 76 0.58 -22.49 -5.10
N PHE A 77 1.10 -23.65 -5.51
CA PHE A 77 1.72 -23.86 -6.82
C PHE A 77 0.76 -24.42 -7.88
N HIS A 78 -0.48 -24.76 -7.52
CA HIS A 78 -1.47 -25.17 -8.50
C HIS A 78 -1.95 -23.98 -9.36
N PRO A 79 -2.32 -24.21 -10.64
CA PRO A 79 -2.81 -23.15 -11.53
C PRO A 79 -4.04 -22.42 -10.98
N ILE A 80 -4.90 -23.10 -10.21
CA ILE A 80 -6.06 -22.47 -9.57
C ILE A 80 -5.68 -21.43 -8.51
N ALA A 81 -4.53 -21.61 -7.83
CA ALA A 81 -4.04 -20.64 -6.85
C ALA A 81 -3.61 -19.33 -7.53
N PHE A 82 -3.04 -19.41 -8.74
CA PHE A 82 -2.71 -18.25 -9.55
C PHE A 82 -3.97 -17.48 -9.98
N GLN A 83 -5.02 -18.17 -10.43
CA GLN A 83 -6.30 -17.53 -10.75
C GLN A 83 -6.90 -16.80 -9.54
N LYS A 84 -6.85 -17.42 -8.36
CA LYS A 84 -7.26 -16.81 -7.09
C LYS A 84 -6.40 -15.60 -6.73
N ALA A 85 -5.08 -15.66 -6.97
CA ALA A 85 -4.18 -14.53 -6.74
C ALA A 85 -4.59 -13.33 -7.59
N VAL A 86 -4.85 -13.55 -8.89
CA VAL A 86 -5.27 -12.50 -9.82
C VAL A 86 -6.60 -11.89 -9.37
N LEU A 87 -7.61 -12.70 -9.09
CA LEU A 87 -8.92 -12.21 -8.62
C LEU A 87 -8.82 -11.43 -7.31
N TRP A 88 -8.05 -11.95 -6.35
CA TRP A 88 -7.79 -11.26 -5.09
C TRP A 88 -7.04 -9.94 -5.28
N SER A 89 -6.03 -9.91 -6.15
CA SER A 89 -5.28 -8.68 -6.47
C SER A 89 -6.19 -7.62 -7.05
N LEU A 90 -7.04 -7.99 -8.01
CA LEU A 90 -8.00 -7.09 -8.63
C LEU A 90 -8.99 -6.54 -7.60
N LEU A 91 -9.55 -7.41 -6.74
CA LEU A 91 -10.44 -6.99 -5.66
C LEU A 91 -9.74 -6.02 -4.69
N PHE A 92 -8.53 -6.35 -4.26
CA PHE A 92 -7.76 -5.56 -3.31
C PHE A 92 -7.44 -4.16 -3.85
N GLU A 93 -7.10 -4.04 -5.15
CA GLU A 93 -6.90 -2.75 -5.82
C GLU A 93 -8.21 -1.98 -6.02
N VAL A 94 -9.30 -2.64 -6.46
CA VAL A 94 -10.62 -1.99 -6.66
C VAL A 94 -11.17 -1.42 -5.35
N LEU A 95 -10.98 -2.13 -4.24
CA LEU A 95 -11.35 -1.62 -2.92
C LEU A 95 -10.50 -0.41 -2.50
N GLY A 96 -9.41 -0.12 -3.22
CA GLY A 96 -8.45 0.94 -2.91
C GLY A 96 -7.46 0.57 -1.83
N LEU A 97 -7.44 -0.70 -1.39
CA LEU A 97 -6.51 -1.21 -0.38
C LEU A 97 -5.13 -1.49 -0.96
N GLY A 98 -4.95 -1.52 -2.26
CA GLY A 98 -3.68 -1.78 -2.93
C GLY A 98 -2.66 -0.63 -2.86
N CYS A 99 -2.04 -0.35 -4.00
CA CYS A 99 -1.05 0.73 -4.17
C CYS A 99 -1.64 2.13 -3.95
N GLY A 100 -2.97 2.22 -3.87
CA GLY A 100 -3.71 3.46 -3.68
C GLY A 100 -4.10 3.81 -2.24
N SER A 101 -3.54 3.17 -1.21
CA SER A 101 -3.89 3.49 0.19
C SER A 101 -2.71 3.84 1.08
N GLY A 102 -3.00 4.71 2.04
CA GLY A 102 -2.19 5.01 3.20
C GLY A 102 -1.11 6.08 3.00
N PRO A 103 -0.35 6.35 4.08
CA PRO A 103 0.56 7.49 4.13
C PRO A 103 1.70 7.44 3.12
N LEU A 104 2.25 6.28 2.74
CA LEU A 104 3.32 6.22 1.73
C LEU A 104 2.86 6.67 0.34
N THR A 105 1.55 6.82 0.13
CA THR A 105 0.95 7.30 -1.12
C THR A 105 0.43 8.74 -0.99
N GLY A 106 0.76 9.43 0.10
CA GLY A 106 0.25 10.78 0.39
C GLY A 106 -1.22 10.83 0.79
N ARG A 107 -1.86 9.68 1.04
CA ARG A 107 -3.27 9.60 1.44
C ARG A 107 -3.39 9.47 2.95
N TYR A 108 -3.68 10.60 3.59
CA TYR A 108 -3.86 10.68 5.04
C TYR A 108 -5.34 10.60 5.42
N MET A 109 -6.20 11.39 4.78
CA MET A 109 -7.65 11.42 5.02
C MET A 109 -8.40 11.71 3.71
N PRO A 110 -9.28 10.81 3.23
CA PRO A 110 -9.44 9.42 3.66
C PRO A 110 -8.20 8.58 3.28
N PRO A 111 -7.81 7.59 4.09
CA PRO A 111 -6.62 6.77 3.83
C PRO A 111 -6.82 5.77 2.68
N ILE A 112 -8.06 5.55 2.24
CA ILE A 112 -8.45 4.62 1.19
C ILE A 112 -9.28 5.37 0.15
N GLY A 113 -8.98 5.16 -1.13
CA GLY A 113 -9.71 5.83 -2.22
C GLY A 113 -10.92 5.03 -2.69
N GLY A 114 -10.68 3.87 -3.31
CA GLY A 114 -11.66 3.08 -4.09
C GLY A 114 -13.08 3.10 -3.55
N VAL A 115 -13.36 2.29 -2.52
CA VAL A 115 -14.73 2.20 -1.96
C VAL A 115 -15.26 3.54 -1.46
N LEU A 116 -14.41 4.33 -0.80
CA LEU A 116 -14.83 5.59 -0.15
C LEU A 116 -15.16 6.70 -1.16
N TYR A 117 -14.60 6.65 -2.37
CA TYR A 117 -14.88 7.60 -3.43
C TYR A 117 -16.05 7.16 -4.31
N PHE A 118 -16.16 5.86 -4.62
CA PHE A 118 -17.20 5.34 -5.51
C PHE A 118 -18.54 5.06 -4.81
N LEU A 119 -18.55 4.74 -3.51
CA LEU A 119 -19.78 4.51 -2.73
C LEU A 119 -20.20 5.71 -1.89
N ARG A 120 -19.69 6.91 -2.18
CA ARG A 120 -20.13 8.13 -1.51
C ARG A 120 -21.57 8.46 -1.98
N PRO A 121 -22.53 8.67 -1.06
CA PRO A 121 -23.89 9.07 -1.43
C PRO A 121 -23.92 10.43 -2.13
#